data_AF-A0A6P8HHI8-F1
#
_entry.id   AF-A0A6P8HHI8-F1
#
_cell.length_a   1.000
_cell.length_b   1.000
_cell.length_c   1.000
_cell.angle_alpha   90.00
_cell.angle_beta   90.00
_cell.angle_gamma   90.00
#
_symmetry.space_group_name_H-M   'P 1'
#
loop_
_entity.id
_entity.type
_entity.pdbx_description
1 polymer ?
#
loop_
_entity_poly.entity_id
_entity_poly.type
_entity_poly.pdbx_seq_one_letter_code
_entity_poly.pdbx_strand_id
1 'polypeptide(L)'
;MCSLGMEFYNPNISAEMAQILKDYQQSYVPISNMEEKKIVLSKVPVHGDQLFEERARNVQWTFRDGENGYDRLEGLLPEHADWHAKVTLYETEFKIFVKESVAEIGTSRASMNRCGKNNAAKGVHNHHNQYKDFHSREIEGHICASFMEMCVMKKLEDVPTCDMPDPESDNQLRTEWLLSLCKNHVEKYIVKSEFTSLAEQTGDWISVSKSNLPVAKMDVTILIHYILEE
;
A
#
# COMPACT_ATOMS: atom_id res chain seq x y z
N MET A 1 10.98 6.40 1.35
CA MET A 1 11.37 7.46 2.29
C MET A 1 10.94 8.79 1.68
N CYS A 2 10.04 9.55 2.31
CA CYS A 2 9.73 10.92 1.88
C CYS A 2 11.01 11.77 1.98
N SER A 3 11.26 12.65 1.01
CA SER A 3 12.38 13.60 0.98
C SER A 3 12.74 14.11 2.38
N LEU A 4 13.86 13.63 2.93
CA LEU A 4 14.27 13.91 4.32
C LEU A 4 14.85 15.32 4.51
N GLY A 5 15.01 16.08 3.43
CA GLY A 5 15.57 17.44 3.42
C GLY A 5 14.63 18.44 2.75
N MET A 6 14.68 19.68 3.22
CA MET A 6 14.02 20.82 2.58
C MET A 6 14.98 21.42 1.55
N GLU A 7 14.71 21.15 0.27
CA GLU A 7 15.47 21.73 -0.85
C GLU A 7 14.75 22.98 -1.35
N PHE A 8 15.48 24.08 -1.55
CA PHE A 8 14.93 25.34 -2.07
C PHE A 8 14.93 25.37 -3.61
N TYR A 9 14.50 24.27 -4.21
CA TYR A 9 14.46 24.04 -5.65
C TYR A 9 13.07 23.58 -6.08
N ASN A 10 12.64 23.98 -7.26
CA ASN A 10 11.35 23.64 -7.83
C ASN A 10 11.45 22.35 -8.66
N PRO A 11 10.83 21.24 -8.22
CA PRO A 11 10.87 19.98 -8.95
C PRO A 11 10.13 20.04 -10.30
N ASN A 12 9.34 21.10 -10.57
CA ASN A 12 8.71 21.31 -11.87
C ASN A 12 9.70 21.81 -12.95
N ILE A 13 10.88 22.29 -12.57
CA ILE A 13 11.90 22.79 -13.48
C ILE A 13 13.00 21.73 -13.59
N SER A 14 13.24 21.16 -14.78
CA SER A 14 14.15 20.02 -14.96
C SER A 14 15.58 20.27 -14.45
N ALA A 15 16.10 21.50 -14.62
CA ALA A 15 17.43 21.87 -14.14
C ALA A 15 17.51 21.89 -12.60
N GLU A 16 16.45 22.39 -11.94
CA GLU A 16 16.36 22.42 -10.48
C GLU A 16 16.09 21.02 -9.92
N MET A 17 15.30 20.20 -10.62
CA MET A 17 15.11 18.79 -10.29
C MET A 17 16.44 18.00 -10.36
N ALA A 18 17.30 18.31 -11.32
CA ALA A 18 18.65 17.74 -11.36
C ALA A 18 19.51 18.15 -10.16
N GLN A 19 19.34 19.37 -9.66
CA GLN A 19 20.04 19.81 -8.47
C GLN A 19 19.55 19.06 -7.23
N ILE A 20 18.23 18.92 -7.06
CA ILE A 20 17.60 18.13 -5.98
C ILE A 20 18.17 16.70 -5.96
N LEU A 21 18.20 16.02 -7.11
CA LEU A 21 18.71 14.65 -7.17
C LEU A 21 20.22 14.56 -6.89
N LYS A 22 21.02 15.54 -7.32
CA LYS A 22 22.45 15.58 -6.98
C LYS A 22 22.66 15.76 -5.48
N ASP A 23 21.87 16.64 -4.86
CA ASP A 23 21.95 16.91 -3.42
C ASP A 23 21.53 15.68 -2.60
N TYR A 24 20.54 14.92 -3.07
CA TYR A 24 20.13 13.65 -2.46
C TYR A 24 21.18 12.55 -2.64
N GLN A 25 21.74 12.42 -3.83
CA GLN A 25 22.81 11.49 -4.14
C GLN A 25 24.06 11.77 -3.30
N GLN A 26 24.34 13.04 -2.98
CA GLN A 26 25.46 13.42 -2.13
C GLN A 26 25.18 13.20 -0.64
N SER A 27 23.97 13.50 -0.19
CA SER A 27 23.63 13.55 1.25
C SER A 27 23.20 12.20 1.81
N TYR A 28 22.53 11.37 1.01
CA TYR A 28 21.83 10.19 1.53
C TYR A 28 22.27 8.86 0.94
N VAL A 29 22.85 8.86 -0.26
CA VAL A 29 23.28 7.60 -0.90
C VAL A 29 24.60 7.13 -0.30
N PRO A 30 24.67 5.91 0.25
CA PRO A 30 25.92 5.37 0.76
C PRO A 30 26.87 5.08 -0.40
N ILE A 31 28.05 5.68 -0.32
CA ILE A 31 29.11 5.58 -1.32
C ILE A 31 30.38 5.00 -0.72
N SER A 32 31.08 4.19 -1.50
CA SER A 32 32.46 3.78 -1.25
C SER A 32 33.40 4.55 -2.17
N ASN A 33 34.49 5.06 -1.60
CA ASN A 33 35.55 5.72 -2.34
C ASN A 33 36.70 4.71 -2.50
N MET A 34 36.72 3.99 -3.62
CA MET A 34 37.87 3.17 -4.03
C MET A 34 38.51 3.80 -5.26
N GLU A 35 39.83 4.02 -5.21
CA GLU A 35 40.63 4.45 -6.37
C GLU A 35 40.07 5.69 -7.10
N GLU A 36 39.69 6.74 -6.36
CA GLU A 36 39.08 7.98 -6.87
C GLU A 36 37.72 7.83 -7.58
N LYS A 37 37.17 6.62 -7.65
CA LYS A 37 35.82 6.38 -8.20
C LYS A 37 34.81 6.23 -7.07
N LYS A 38 33.74 7.01 -7.15
CA LYS A 38 32.57 6.88 -6.26
C LYS A 38 31.74 5.69 -6.72
N ILE A 39 31.72 4.64 -5.92
CA ILE A 39 30.90 3.45 -6.16
C ILE A 39 29.68 3.52 -5.25
N VAL A 40 28.49 3.42 -5.85
CA VAL A 40 27.22 3.35 -5.11
C VAL A 40 27.12 1.98 -4.43
N LEU A 41 26.97 1.97 -3.10
CA LEU A 41 26.86 0.73 -2.31
C LEU A 41 25.44 0.19 -2.26
N SER A 42 24.45 1.07 -2.13
CA SER A 42 23.03 0.70 -2.17
C SER A 42 22.20 1.83 -2.75
N LYS A 43 21.05 1.46 -3.32
CA LYS A 43 20.07 2.42 -3.81
C LYS A 43 19.17 2.89 -2.66
N VAL A 44 18.82 4.17 -2.68
CA VAL A 44 17.92 4.78 -1.70
C VAL A 44 16.61 5.14 -2.39
N PRO A 45 15.45 4.65 -1.90
CA PRO A 45 14.16 4.98 -2.48
C PRO A 45 13.78 6.43 -2.19
N VAL A 46 13.49 7.20 -3.24
CA VAL A 46 13.01 8.58 -3.17
C VAL A 46 11.54 8.59 -3.53
N HIS A 47 10.71 8.81 -2.51
CA HIS A 47 9.27 8.81 -2.67
C HIS A 47 8.76 10.18 -3.10
N GLY A 48 7.90 10.23 -4.11
CA GLY A 48 7.18 11.43 -4.52
C GLY A 48 5.82 11.10 -5.13
N ASP A 49 5.08 12.13 -5.54
CA ASP A 49 3.90 11.93 -6.35
C ASP A 49 4.26 11.48 -7.79
N GLN A 50 3.25 11.18 -8.61
CA GLN A 50 3.46 10.67 -9.96
C GLN A 50 4.31 11.61 -10.82
N LEU A 51 4.09 12.93 -10.70
CA LEU A 51 4.84 13.91 -11.48
C LEU A 51 6.29 14.02 -11.00
N PHE A 52 6.53 13.96 -9.70
CA PHE A 52 7.87 13.97 -9.14
C PHE A 52 8.68 12.76 -9.63
N GLU A 53 8.10 11.57 -9.57
CA GLU A 53 8.73 10.34 -10.03
C GLU A 53 9.09 10.41 -11.52
N GLU A 54 8.13 10.78 -12.38
CA GLU A 54 8.34 10.92 -13.83
C GLU A 54 9.49 11.87 -14.14
N ARG A 55 9.52 13.02 -13.46
CA ARG A 55 10.57 14.04 -13.67
C ARG A 55 11.92 13.58 -13.13
N ALA A 56 11.96 12.90 -12.00
CA ALA A 56 13.18 12.32 -11.46
C ALA A 56 13.80 11.33 -12.46
N ARG A 57 12.96 10.46 -13.04
CA ARG A 57 13.37 9.48 -14.05
C ARG A 57 13.87 10.15 -15.34
N ASN A 58 13.19 11.19 -15.80
CA ASN A 58 13.62 11.96 -16.97
C ASN A 58 14.99 12.63 -16.76
N VAL A 59 15.24 13.14 -15.55
CA VAL A 59 16.56 13.65 -15.17
C VAL A 59 17.60 12.53 -15.18
N GLN A 60 17.34 11.38 -14.56
CA GLN A 60 18.27 10.24 -14.59
C GLN A 60 18.63 9.81 -16.01
N TRP A 61 17.66 9.82 -16.95
CA TRP A 61 17.94 9.55 -18.35
C TRP A 61 18.89 10.56 -19.00
N THR A 62 18.86 11.82 -18.57
CA THR A 62 19.78 12.86 -19.05
C THR A 62 21.21 12.62 -18.57
N PHE A 63 21.38 12.03 -17.39
CA PHE A 63 22.69 11.68 -16.81
C PHE A 63 23.18 10.28 -17.19
N ARG A 64 22.49 9.56 -18.08
CA ARG A 64 22.81 8.16 -18.42
C ARG A 64 24.22 7.96 -19.00
N ASP A 65 24.81 8.99 -19.60
CA ASP A 65 26.15 8.94 -20.19
C ASP A 65 27.29 9.16 -19.17
N GLY A 66 26.97 9.29 -17.87
CA GLY A 66 27.96 9.43 -16.79
C GLY A 66 28.93 8.24 -16.67
N GLU A 67 30.18 8.54 -16.32
CA GLU A 67 31.28 7.56 -16.29
C GLU A 67 31.10 6.46 -15.23
N ASN A 68 30.45 6.79 -14.11
CA ASN A 68 30.20 5.88 -12.99
C ASN A 68 28.73 5.94 -12.54
N GLY A 69 28.29 4.95 -11.76
CA GLY A 69 26.90 4.89 -11.29
C GLY A 69 26.49 6.06 -10.39
N TYR A 70 27.47 6.75 -9.78
CA TYR A 70 27.22 7.95 -8.98
C TYR A 70 26.85 9.15 -9.86
N ASP A 71 27.61 9.40 -10.93
CA ASP A 71 27.39 10.48 -11.89
C ASP A 71 26.10 10.26 -12.70
N ARG A 72 25.74 8.99 -12.92
CA ARG A 72 24.45 8.59 -13.53
C ARG A 72 23.25 8.69 -12.58
N LEU A 73 23.46 9.10 -11.31
CA LEU A 73 22.43 9.18 -10.27
C LEU A 73 21.71 7.84 -10.02
N GLU A 74 22.40 6.71 -10.22
CA GLU A 74 21.84 5.35 -10.05
C GLU A 74 21.66 4.94 -8.59
N GLY A 75 22.19 5.74 -7.66
CA GLY A 75 22.01 5.54 -6.22
C GLY A 75 20.64 5.98 -5.72
N LEU A 76 19.88 6.72 -6.52
CA LEU A 76 18.50 7.08 -6.21
C LEU A 76 17.55 6.17 -6.97
N LEU A 77 16.52 5.71 -6.28
CA LEU A 77 15.43 4.94 -6.85
C LEU A 77 14.14 5.77 -6.72
N PRO A 78 13.76 6.55 -7.74
CA PRO A 78 12.48 7.25 -7.74
C PRO A 78 11.34 6.23 -7.66
N GLU A 79 10.51 6.38 -6.63
CA GLU A 79 9.35 5.53 -6.39
C GLU A 79 8.11 6.39 -6.24
N HIS A 80 7.02 5.90 -6.82
CA HIS A 80 5.72 6.52 -6.72
C HIS A 80 5.13 6.22 -5.34
N ALA A 81 4.97 7.25 -4.52
CA ALA A 81 4.28 7.17 -3.24
C ALA A 81 2.83 7.62 -3.42
N ASP A 82 1.97 6.66 -3.74
CA ASP A 82 0.59 6.95 -4.09
C ASP A 82 -0.33 7.16 -2.89
N TRP A 83 -0.05 8.21 -2.11
CA TRP A 83 -0.97 8.64 -1.05
C TRP A 83 -2.36 8.96 -1.63
N HIS A 84 -2.41 9.54 -2.84
CA HIS A 84 -3.66 9.90 -3.50
C HIS A 84 -4.50 8.69 -3.91
N ALA A 85 -3.91 7.61 -4.44
CA ALA A 85 -4.65 6.38 -4.70
C ALA A 85 -5.14 5.74 -3.41
N LYS A 86 -4.33 5.73 -2.34
CA LYS A 86 -4.76 5.20 -1.04
C LYS A 86 -5.94 6.00 -0.46
N VAL A 87 -5.90 7.33 -0.56
CA VAL A 87 -7.03 8.19 -0.17
C VAL A 87 -8.24 7.93 -1.04
N THR A 88 -8.07 7.78 -2.36
CA THR A 88 -9.16 7.53 -3.31
C THR A 88 -9.82 6.17 -3.05
N LEU A 89 -9.03 5.15 -2.74
CA LEU A 89 -9.51 3.84 -2.32
C LEU A 89 -10.36 3.96 -1.05
N TYR A 90 -9.82 4.60 -0.01
CA TYR A 90 -10.55 4.82 1.23
C TYR A 90 -11.83 5.62 1.03
N GLU A 91 -11.84 6.63 0.17
CA GLU A 91 -13.06 7.38 -0.14
C GLU A 91 -14.11 6.52 -0.84
N THR A 92 -13.68 5.62 -1.72
CA THR A 92 -14.57 4.70 -2.43
C THR A 92 -15.15 3.68 -1.45
N GLU A 93 -14.32 3.06 -0.62
CA GLU A 93 -14.76 2.16 0.44
C GLU A 93 -15.70 2.84 1.43
N PHE A 94 -15.36 4.06 1.86
CA PHE A 94 -16.20 4.83 2.76
C PHE A 94 -17.61 5.00 2.19
N LYS A 95 -17.72 5.34 0.90
CA LYS A 95 -19.02 5.50 0.23
C LYS A 95 -19.81 4.19 0.09
N ILE A 96 -19.11 3.06 -0.11
CA ILE A 96 -19.75 1.76 -0.30
C ILE A 96 -20.20 1.16 1.05
N PHE A 97 -19.32 1.17 2.06
CA PHE A 97 -19.48 0.40 3.28
C PHE A 97 -19.96 1.21 4.49
N VAL A 98 -19.71 2.54 4.52
CA VAL A 98 -20.14 3.41 5.63
C VAL A 98 -21.54 3.96 5.32
N LYS A 99 -22.56 3.11 5.52
CA LYS A 99 -23.97 3.53 5.47
C LYS A 99 -24.37 4.31 6.73
N GLU A 100 -25.43 5.12 6.65
CA GLU A 100 -25.91 5.92 7.79
C GLU A 100 -26.52 5.08 8.92
N SER A 101 -26.95 3.85 8.63
CA SER A 101 -27.63 2.99 9.59
C SER A 101 -26.68 2.47 10.67
N VAL A 102 -26.81 3.01 11.88
CA VAL A 102 -26.05 2.60 13.07
C VAL A 102 -26.54 1.26 13.64
N ALA A 103 -27.79 0.88 13.37
CA ALA A 103 -28.43 -0.31 13.92
C ALA A 103 -28.18 -1.58 13.09
N GLU A 104 -27.71 -1.42 11.84
CA GLU A 104 -27.48 -2.54 10.94
C GLU A 104 -26.12 -3.20 11.23
N ILE A 105 -26.18 -4.38 11.85
CA ILE A 105 -25.02 -5.23 12.13
C ILE A 105 -24.42 -5.65 10.78
N GLY A 106 -23.12 -5.42 10.61
CA GLY A 106 -22.40 -5.73 9.37
C GLY A 106 -22.05 -4.51 8.52
N THR A 107 -22.42 -3.30 8.94
CA THR A 107 -21.94 -2.05 8.31
C THR A 107 -20.65 -1.55 8.98
N SER A 108 -19.77 -0.90 8.21
CA SER A 108 -18.58 -0.25 8.78
C SER A 108 -18.94 0.83 9.81
N ARG A 109 -20.14 1.42 9.72
CA ARG A 109 -20.67 2.36 10.72
C ARG A 109 -20.89 1.69 12.07
N ALA A 110 -21.43 0.48 12.10
CA ALA A 110 -21.58 -0.29 13.32
C ALA A 110 -20.21 -0.69 13.90
N SER A 111 -19.26 -1.09 13.04
CA SER A 111 -17.87 -1.40 13.42
C SER A 111 -17.17 -0.19 14.06
N MET A 112 -17.26 1.00 13.45
CA MET A 112 -16.69 2.23 13.99
C MET A 112 -17.19 2.52 15.40
N ASN A 113 -18.48 2.36 15.64
CA ASN A 113 -19.08 2.59 16.97
C ASN A 113 -18.60 1.57 18.00
N ARG A 114 -18.52 0.28 17.63
CA ARG A 114 -18.04 -0.79 18.54
C ARG A 114 -16.55 -0.62 18.90
N CYS A 115 -15.74 -0.13 17.96
CA CYS A 115 -14.32 0.12 18.17
C CYS A 115 -14.00 1.52 18.74
N GLY A 116 -15.02 2.36 19.00
CA GLY A 116 -14.83 3.74 19.49
C GLY A 116 -14.16 4.67 18.49
N LYS A 117 -14.16 4.33 17.19
CA LYS A 117 -13.51 5.08 16.09
C LYS A 117 -14.49 6.03 15.39
N ASN A 118 -15.34 6.71 16.15
CA ASN A 118 -16.43 7.54 15.62
C ASN A 118 -15.97 8.73 14.77
N ASN A 119 -14.70 9.17 14.93
CA ASN A 119 -14.14 10.23 14.10
C ASN A 119 -13.83 9.78 12.67
N ALA A 120 -13.59 8.48 12.43
CA ALA A 120 -13.44 7.93 11.06
C ALA A 120 -14.72 8.15 10.23
N ALA A 121 -15.87 8.16 10.89
CA ALA A 121 -17.20 8.33 10.32
C ALA A 121 -17.49 9.74 9.77
N LYS A 122 -16.59 10.70 9.99
CA LYS A 122 -16.70 12.10 9.55
C LYS A 122 -16.08 12.38 8.17
N GLY A 123 -15.55 11.34 7.52
CA GLY A 123 -15.05 11.40 6.15
C GLY A 123 -13.53 11.31 6.05
N VAL A 124 -13.06 10.62 5.01
CA VAL A 124 -11.65 10.28 4.77
C VAL A 124 -10.79 11.52 4.53
N HIS A 125 -11.28 12.50 3.77
CA HIS A 125 -10.49 13.68 3.41
C HIS A 125 -10.12 14.53 4.63
N ASN A 126 -11.04 14.71 5.58
CA ASN A 126 -10.84 15.54 6.77
C ASN A 126 -10.27 14.75 7.96
N HIS A 127 -10.43 13.42 7.95
CA HIS A 127 -10.04 12.53 9.04
C HIS A 127 -9.29 11.30 8.54
N HIS A 128 -8.33 11.51 7.63
CA HIS A 128 -7.60 10.44 6.95
C HIS A 128 -6.93 9.48 7.94
N ASN A 129 -6.19 10.00 8.92
CA ASN A 129 -5.49 9.17 9.89
C ASN A 129 -6.46 8.34 10.74
N GLN A 130 -7.59 8.94 11.16
CA GLN A 130 -8.59 8.22 11.94
C GLN A 130 -9.29 7.13 11.12
N TYR A 131 -9.55 7.40 9.84
CA TYR A 131 -10.12 6.40 8.93
C TYR A 131 -9.13 5.28 8.62
N LYS A 132 -7.87 5.62 8.34
CA LYS A 132 -6.79 4.65 8.13
C LYS A 132 -6.68 3.68 9.31
N ASP A 133 -6.61 4.21 10.54
CA ASP A 133 -6.55 3.39 11.75
C ASP A 133 -7.77 2.46 11.91
N PHE A 134 -8.95 2.95 11.54
CA PHE A 134 -10.18 2.17 11.58
C PHE A 134 -10.15 1.07 10.53
N HIS A 135 -9.80 1.41 9.29
CA HIS A 135 -9.74 0.48 8.16
C HIS A 135 -8.79 -0.67 8.46
N SER A 136 -7.57 -0.41 8.95
CA SER A 136 -6.64 -1.49 9.35
C SER A 136 -7.26 -2.42 10.40
N ARG A 137 -7.95 -1.87 11.41
CA ARG A 137 -8.61 -2.67 12.44
C ARG A 137 -9.80 -3.47 11.90
N GLU A 138 -10.55 -2.91 10.97
CA GLU A 138 -11.67 -3.58 10.32
C GLU A 138 -11.16 -4.77 9.49
N ILE A 139 -10.11 -4.58 8.70
CA ILE A 139 -9.45 -5.64 7.92
C ILE A 139 -8.89 -6.74 8.84
N GLU A 140 -8.13 -6.38 9.89
CA GLU A 140 -7.64 -7.33 10.90
C GLU A 140 -8.79 -8.16 11.49
N GLY A 141 -9.91 -7.51 11.83
CA GLY A 141 -11.09 -8.17 12.37
C GLY A 141 -11.72 -9.16 11.39
N HIS A 142 -11.84 -8.80 10.11
CA HIS A 142 -12.36 -9.69 9.07
C HIS A 142 -11.42 -10.86 8.76
N ILE A 143 -10.11 -10.64 8.76
CA ILE A 143 -9.12 -11.70 8.61
C ILE A 143 -9.25 -12.69 9.78
N CYS A 144 -9.27 -12.20 11.03
CA CYS A 144 -9.47 -13.05 12.20
C CYS A 144 -10.78 -13.83 12.14
N ALA A 145 -11.89 -13.17 11.79
CA ALA A 145 -13.20 -13.81 11.71
C ALA A 145 -13.23 -14.92 10.64
N SER A 146 -12.64 -14.67 9.46
CA SER A 146 -12.57 -15.67 8.38
C SER A 146 -11.63 -16.83 8.72
N PHE A 147 -10.52 -16.57 9.44
CA PHE A 147 -9.67 -17.64 9.99
C PHE A 147 -10.42 -18.48 11.03
N MET A 148 -11.14 -17.85 11.95
CA MET A 148 -11.97 -18.57 12.92
C MET A 148 -13.00 -19.45 12.22
N GLU A 149 -13.68 -18.93 11.19
CA GLU A 149 -14.61 -19.72 10.39
C GLU A 149 -13.91 -20.89 9.68
N MET A 150 -12.75 -20.67 9.07
CA MET A 150 -11.96 -21.70 8.39
C MET A 150 -11.53 -22.81 9.35
N CYS A 151 -11.16 -22.45 10.57
CA CYS A 151 -10.73 -23.36 11.62
C CYS A 151 -11.88 -23.90 12.49
N VAL A 152 -13.13 -23.57 12.13
CA VAL A 152 -14.36 -23.99 12.82
C VAL A 152 -14.40 -23.55 14.29
N MET A 153 -13.80 -22.40 14.59
CA MET A 153 -13.81 -21.75 15.91
C MET A 153 -15.04 -20.86 16.03
N LYS A 154 -15.82 -21.03 17.10
CA LYS A 154 -16.99 -20.18 17.41
C LYS A 154 -16.67 -19.12 18.44
N LYS A 155 -15.65 -19.36 19.27
CA LYS A 155 -15.16 -18.46 20.32
C LYS A 155 -13.65 -18.29 20.20
N LEU A 156 -13.13 -17.24 20.80
CA LEU A 156 -11.69 -16.94 20.78
C LEU A 156 -10.87 -17.97 21.56
N GLU A 157 -11.50 -18.63 22.53
CA GLU A 157 -10.88 -19.65 23.38
C GLU A 157 -10.94 -21.05 22.77
N ASP A 158 -11.59 -21.22 21.62
CA ASP A 158 -11.70 -22.52 20.95
C ASP A 158 -10.34 -22.94 20.38
N VAL A 159 -10.09 -24.24 20.33
CA VAL A 159 -8.91 -24.79 19.67
C VAL A 159 -9.19 -24.92 18.18
N PRO A 160 -8.30 -24.46 17.29
CA PRO A 160 -8.46 -24.64 15.85
C PRO A 160 -8.63 -26.11 15.50
N THR A 161 -9.54 -26.42 14.58
CA THR A 161 -9.75 -27.80 14.09
C THR A 161 -8.69 -28.21 13.05
N CYS A 162 -7.77 -27.31 12.67
CA CYS A 162 -6.68 -27.64 11.77
C CYS A 162 -5.64 -28.54 12.48
N ASP A 163 -5.05 -29.47 11.73
CA ASP A 163 -3.99 -30.35 12.22
C ASP A 163 -2.73 -29.52 12.52
N MET A 164 -2.64 -29.00 13.74
CA MET A 164 -1.52 -28.19 14.18
C MET A 164 -0.28 -29.06 14.38
N PRO A 165 0.91 -28.59 13.96
CA PRO A 165 2.16 -29.29 14.22
C PRO A 165 2.44 -29.33 15.72
N ASP A 166 3.12 -30.40 16.18
CA ASP A 166 3.53 -30.57 17.57
C ASP A 166 4.32 -29.33 18.05
N PRO A 167 4.05 -28.78 19.24
CA PRO A 167 4.85 -27.70 19.83
C PRO A 167 6.37 -27.95 19.83
N GLU A 168 6.81 -29.21 19.93
CA GLU A 168 8.24 -29.58 19.91
C GLU A 168 8.82 -29.80 18.50
N SER A 169 8.00 -29.66 17.47
CA SER A 169 8.46 -29.77 16.08
C SER A 169 9.39 -28.63 15.67
N ASP A 170 10.19 -28.90 14.63
CA ASP A 170 11.14 -27.93 14.11
C ASP A 170 10.48 -26.62 13.65
N ASN A 171 11.17 -25.50 13.86
CA ASN A 171 10.67 -24.17 13.51
C ASN A 171 10.39 -24.03 12.00
N GLN A 172 11.16 -24.73 11.16
CA GLN A 172 10.94 -24.71 9.72
C GLN A 172 9.61 -25.40 9.36
N LEU A 173 9.34 -26.56 9.95
CA LEU A 173 8.10 -27.31 9.72
C LEU A 173 6.86 -26.50 10.16
N ARG A 174 6.95 -25.81 11.31
CA ARG A 174 5.88 -24.93 11.80
C ARG A 174 5.64 -23.74 10.87
N THR A 175 6.71 -23.18 10.30
CA THR A 175 6.64 -22.08 9.34
C THR A 175 6.01 -22.54 8.03
N GLU A 176 6.44 -23.68 7.48
CA GLU A 176 5.88 -24.26 6.26
C GLU A 176 4.39 -24.58 6.42
N TRP A 177 4.01 -25.15 7.57
CA TRP A 177 2.61 -25.38 7.91
C TRP A 177 1.80 -24.07 7.95
N LEU A 178 2.28 -23.05 8.65
CA LEU A 178 1.57 -21.77 8.76
C LEU A 178 1.40 -21.11 7.39
N LEU A 179 2.45 -21.10 6.56
CA LEU A 179 2.39 -20.58 5.20
C LEU A 179 1.39 -21.36 4.34
N SER A 180 1.32 -22.68 4.48
CA SER A 180 0.34 -23.52 3.78
C SER A 180 -1.10 -23.19 4.20
N LEU A 181 -1.31 -22.92 5.50
CA LEU A 181 -2.61 -22.54 6.04
C LEU A 181 -3.04 -21.16 5.53
N CYS A 182 -2.13 -20.19 5.55
CA CYS A 182 -2.37 -18.85 4.99
C CYS A 182 -2.70 -18.92 3.50
N LYS A 183 -1.98 -19.73 2.72
CA LYS A 183 -2.27 -19.94 1.31
C LYS A 183 -3.70 -20.46 1.10
N ASN A 184 -4.11 -21.47 1.86
CA ASN A 184 -5.46 -22.03 1.78
C ASN A 184 -6.54 -21.00 2.16
N HIS A 185 -6.25 -20.14 3.15
CA HIS A 185 -7.13 -19.04 3.53
C HIS A 185 -7.34 -18.04 2.40
N VAL A 186 -6.25 -17.55 1.80
CA VAL A 186 -6.27 -16.62 0.66
C VAL A 186 -7.04 -17.24 -0.51
N GLU A 187 -6.74 -18.50 -0.87
CA GLU A 187 -7.42 -19.18 -1.97
C GLU A 187 -8.93 -19.32 -1.74
N LYS A 188 -9.36 -19.56 -0.48
CA LYS A 188 -10.77 -19.77 -0.15
C LYS A 188 -11.58 -18.48 -0.01
N TYR A 189 -11.04 -17.47 0.66
CA TYR A 189 -11.79 -16.26 1.05
C TYR A 189 -11.46 -15.02 0.25
N ILE A 190 -10.29 -14.97 -0.41
CA ILE A 190 -9.84 -13.81 -1.19
C ILE A 190 -9.97 -14.11 -2.69
N VAL A 191 -9.51 -15.28 -3.15
CA VAL A 191 -9.47 -15.60 -4.59
C VAL A 191 -10.78 -16.21 -5.11
N LYS A 192 -11.49 -16.99 -4.28
CA LYS A 192 -12.69 -17.74 -4.71
C LYS A 192 -14.00 -16.95 -4.71
N SER A 193 -14.07 -15.83 -4.00
CA SER A 193 -15.28 -15.03 -3.79
C SER A 193 -15.39 -13.93 -4.86
N GLU A 194 -16.15 -14.21 -5.91
CA GLU A 194 -16.89 -13.20 -6.70
C GLU A 194 -16.15 -11.92 -7.13
N PHE A 195 -14.91 -12.01 -7.65
CA PHE A 195 -14.32 -10.85 -8.34
C PHE A 195 -15.20 -10.33 -9.48
N THR A 196 -16.04 -11.19 -10.08
CA THR A 196 -17.02 -10.82 -11.11
C THR A 196 -18.11 -9.89 -10.59
N SER A 197 -18.71 -10.14 -9.40
CA SER A 197 -19.83 -9.32 -8.91
C SER A 197 -19.36 -7.95 -8.42
N LEU A 198 -18.17 -7.87 -7.81
CA LEU A 198 -17.56 -6.60 -7.39
C LEU A 198 -17.07 -5.79 -8.60
N ALA A 199 -16.48 -6.43 -9.61
CA ALA A 199 -16.06 -5.76 -10.84
C ALA A 199 -17.24 -5.22 -11.65
N GLU A 200 -18.38 -5.93 -11.67
CA GLU A 200 -19.63 -5.47 -12.26
C GLU A 200 -20.19 -4.25 -11.51
N GLN A 201 -20.28 -4.32 -10.17
CA GLN A 201 -20.72 -3.18 -9.36
C GLN A 201 -19.80 -1.96 -9.50
N THR A 202 -18.49 -2.18 -9.53
CA THR A 202 -17.51 -1.10 -9.72
C THR A 202 -17.56 -0.53 -11.14
N GLY A 203 -17.79 -1.38 -12.14
CA GLY A 203 -17.97 -0.99 -13.54
C GLY A 203 -19.21 -0.11 -13.76
N ASP A 204 -20.32 -0.46 -13.11
CA ASP A 204 -21.54 0.35 -13.10
C ASP A 204 -21.32 1.70 -12.41
N TRP A 205 -20.62 1.74 -11.27
CA TRP A 205 -20.25 3.00 -10.62
C TRP A 205 -19.30 3.89 -11.44
N ILE A 206 -18.31 3.30 -12.12
CA ILE A 206 -17.43 4.01 -13.06
C ILE A 206 -18.23 4.57 -14.24
N SER A 207 -19.26 3.85 -14.69
CA SER A 207 -20.15 4.34 -15.77
C SER A 207 -21.00 5.54 -15.34
N VAL A 208 -21.39 5.61 -14.07
CA VAL A 208 -22.13 6.73 -13.47
C VAL A 208 -21.22 7.93 -13.18
N SER A 209 -19.95 7.72 -12.80
CA SER A 209 -18.99 8.79 -12.48
C SER A 209 -18.30 9.42 -13.71
N LYS A 210 -18.33 8.73 -14.87
CA LYS A 210 -17.87 9.26 -16.18
C LYS A 210 -18.57 10.53 -16.65
N SER A 211 -19.66 10.96 -16.00
CA SER A 211 -20.32 12.21 -16.34
C SER A 211 -19.60 13.47 -15.85
N ASN A 212 -18.54 13.39 -15.03
CA ASN A 212 -17.93 14.60 -14.44
C ASN A 212 -16.39 14.69 -14.29
N LEU A 213 -15.55 13.68 -14.54
CA LEU A 213 -14.08 13.84 -14.46
C LEU A 213 -13.30 12.89 -15.41
N PRO A 214 -12.08 13.25 -15.88
CA PRO A 214 -11.29 12.45 -16.80
C PRO A 214 -10.62 11.27 -16.08
N VAL A 215 -10.72 10.09 -16.69
CA VAL A 215 -10.38 8.78 -16.09
C VAL A 215 -8.92 8.40 -16.36
N ALA A 216 -8.13 8.19 -15.30
CA ALA A 216 -6.99 7.28 -15.33
C ALA A 216 -7.50 5.87 -15.02
N LYS A 217 -7.32 4.92 -15.94
CA LYS A 217 -7.65 3.51 -15.71
C LYS A 217 -6.58 2.90 -14.79
N MET A 218 -6.92 2.68 -13.52
CA MET A 218 -6.08 1.91 -12.61
C MET A 218 -6.40 0.42 -12.80
N ASP A 219 -5.39 -0.37 -13.17
CA ASP A 219 -5.52 -1.80 -13.41
C ASP A 219 -5.71 -2.56 -12.09
N VAL A 220 -6.64 -3.50 -12.03
CA VAL A 220 -7.05 -4.22 -10.80
C VAL A 220 -5.89 -5.08 -10.27
N THR A 221 -4.92 -5.43 -11.12
CA THR A 221 -3.68 -6.10 -10.71
C THR A 221 -2.83 -5.24 -9.76
N ILE A 222 -2.92 -3.90 -9.86
CA ILE A 222 -2.23 -2.97 -8.96
C ILE A 222 -2.87 -3.03 -7.56
N LEU A 223 -4.18 -3.23 -7.46
CA LEU A 223 -4.90 -3.36 -6.19
C LEU A 223 -4.43 -4.58 -5.38
N ILE A 224 -4.13 -5.68 -6.07
CA ILE A 224 -3.66 -6.94 -5.45
C ILE A 224 -2.21 -6.81 -4.98
N HIS A 225 -1.34 -6.14 -5.74
CA HIS A 225 0.01 -5.82 -5.28
C HIS A 225 -0.01 -4.93 -4.03
N TYR A 226 -0.94 -3.97 -3.97
CA TYR A 226 -1.03 -3.00 -2.87
C TYR A 226 -1.55 -3.61 -1.55
N ILE A 227 -2.36 -4.68 -1.61
CA ILE A 227 -2.85 -5.41 -0.43
C ILE A 227 -1.79 -6.38 0.12
N LEU A 228 -0.87 -6.86 -0.73
CA LEU A 228 0.12 -7.88 -0.37
C LEU A 228 1.50 -7.31 0.03
N GLU A 229 1.72 -6.00 -0.08
CA GLU A 229 2.98 -5.32 0.24
C GLU A 229 2.98 -4.50 1.55
N GLU A 230 1.94 -4.61 2.39
CA GLU A 230 1.99 -4.20 3.81
C GLU A 230 2.47 -5.36 4.71
#